data_AF-A0A1Q6RQB2-F1
#
_entry.id   AF-A0A1Q6RQB2-F1
#
_cell.length_a   1.000
_cell.length_b   1.000
_cell.length_c   1.000
_cell.angle_alpha   90.00
_cell.angle_beta   90.00
_cell.angle_gamma   90.00
#
_symmetry.space_group_name_H-M   'P 1'
#
loop_
_entity.id
_entity.type
_entity.pdbx_description
1 polymer ?
#
loop_
_entity_poly.entity_id
_entity_poly.type
_entity_poly.pdbx_seq_one_letter_code
_entity_poly.pdbx_strand_id
1 'polypeptide(L)'
;MNEYVRYENMRYEMAECAEVVRRALGLTVPVSIKDLMSAMDKIGIQCVSDSNLNTDTEIRVLPENNPDYAFQVAYNAKINERNLIFCLASAMGDILLHRIDFSK
;
A
#
# COMPACT_ATOMS: atom_id res chain seq x y z
N MET A 1 13.61 9.43 27.95
CA MET A 1 14.02 9.14 26.56
C MET A 1 13.81 10.41 25.75
N ASN A 2 14.84 10.92 25.09
CA ASN A 2 14.75 12.15 24.29
C ASN A 2 13.80 11.92 23.10
N GLU A 3 12.88 12.86 22.83
CA GLU A 3 11.91 12.72 21.73
C GLU A 3 12.58 12.48 20.38
N TYR A 4 13.74 13.09 20.15
CA TYR A 4 14.54 12.87 18.94
C TYR A 4 14.92 11.39 18.75
N VAL A 5 15.38 10.74 19.82
CA VAL A 5 15.76 9.32 19.81
C VAL A 5 14.52 8.43 19.58
N ARG A 6 13.36 8.81 20.12
CA ARG A 6 12.09 8.10 19.85
C ARG A 6 11.72 8.17 18.37
N TYR A 7 11.85 9.34 17.74
CA TYR A 7 11.54 9.50 16.31
C TYR A 7 12.53 8.76 15.39
N GLU A 8 13.82 8.74 15.72
CA GLU A 8 14.80 7.96 14.95
C GLU A 8 14.52 6.46 15.04
N ASN A 9 14.23 5.95 16.23
CA ASN A 9 13.89 4.53 16.41
C ASN A 9 12.62 4.17 15.62
N MET A 10 11.58 5.01 15.65
CA MET A 10 10.36 4.77 14.89
C MET A 10 10.61 4.74 13.37
N ARG A 11 11.46 5.63 12.86
CA ARG A 11 11.84 5.62 11.43
C ARG A 11 12.59 4.35 11.06
N TYR A 12 13.47 3.88 11.93
CA TYR A 12 14.21 2.63 11.71
C TYR A 12 13.27 1.43 11.66
N GLU A 13 12.38 1.30 12.63
CA GLU A 13 11.37 0.23 12.68
C GLU A 13 10.45 0.24 11.45
N MET A 14 9.99 1.42 11.02
CA MET A 14 9.19 1.55 9.79
C MET A 14 9.98 1.14 8.55
N ALA A 15 11.26 1.49 8.47
CA ALA A 15 12.13 1.10 7.36
C ALA A 15 12.39 -0.42 7.33
N GLU A 16 12.60 -1.05 8.49
CA GLU A 16 12.76 -2.50 8.60
C GLU A 16 11.48 -3.23 8.17
N CYS A 17 10.31 -2.78 8.64
CA CYS A 17 9.03 -3.35 8.23
C CYS A 17 8.82 -3.23 6.71
N ALA A 18 9.06 -2.04 6.15
CA ALA A 18 8.97 -1.82 4.72
C ALA A 18 9.93 -2.72 3.92
N GLU A 19 11.15 -2.92 4.40
CA GLU A 19 12.14 -3.79 3.76
C GLU A 19 11.74 -5.27 3.82
N VAL A 20 11.20 -5.74 4.94
CA VAL A 20 10.68 -7.10 5.08
C VAL A 20 9.51 -7.33 4.12
N VAL A 21 8.53 -6.42 4.09
CA VAL A 21 7.38 -6.50 3.19
C VAL A 21 7.83 -6.48 1.74
N ARG A 22 8.77 -5.59 1.38
CA ARG A 22 9.33 -5.50 0.02
C ARG A 22 9.94 -6.84 -0.40
N ARG A 23 10.74 -7.47 0.47
CA ARG A 23 11.36 -8.78 0.18
C ARG A 23 10.33 -9.90 0.09
N ALA A 24 9.36 -9.94 1.00
CA ALA A 24 8.30 -10.95 1.01
C ALA A 24 7.44 -10.88 -0.27
N LEU A 25 7.17 -9.67 -0.76
CA LEU A 25 6.45 -9.44 -2.01
C LEU A 25 7.32 -9.56 -3.28
N GLY A 26 8.64 -9.78 -3.13
CA GLY A 26 9.57 -9.94 -4.25
C GLY A 26 9.81 -8.65 -5.05
N LEU A 27 9.59 -7.48 -4.46
CA LEU A 27 9.77 -6.18 -5.11
C LEU A 27 11.25 -5.82 -5.21
N THR A 28 11.70 -5.32 -6.37
CA THR A 28 13.07 -4.86 -6.61
C THR A 28 13.25 -3.38 -6.24
N VAL A 29 14.51 -2.91 -6.14
CA VAL A 29 14.83 -1.50 -5.94
C VAL A 29 15.58 -0.99 -7.18
N PRO A 30 15.15 0.11 -7.83
CA PRO A 30 13.95 0.90 -7.51
C PRO A 30 12.65 0.13 -7.81
N VAL A 31 11.61 0.38 -7.01
CA VAL A 31 10.28 -0.22 -7.21
C VAL A 31 9.60 0.45 -8.40
N SER A 32 9.12 -0.36 -9.37
CA SER A 32 8.29 0.14 -10.46
C SER A 32 6.80 0.11 -10.08
N ILE A 33 5.98 0.99 -10.67
CA ILE A 33 4.51 0.95 -10.46
C ILE A 33 3.96 -0.42 -10.84
N LYS A 34 4.41 -0.96 -11.97
CA LYS A 34 3.91 -2.24 -12.49
C LYS A 34 4.15 -3.37 -11.49
N ASP A 35 5.35 -3.43 -10.92
CA ASP A 35 5.70 -4.48 -9.95
C ASP A 35 4.92 -4.29 -8.64
N LEU A 36 4.75 -3.04 -8.19
CA LEU A 36 3.95 -2.72 -7.00
C LEU A 36 2.49 -3.12 -7.17
N MET A 37 1.85 -2.73 -8.28
CA MET A 37 0.46 -3.10 -8.57
C MET A 37 0.31 -4.62 -8.70
N SER A 38 1.28 -5.29 -9.34
CA SER A 38 1.29 -6.76 -9.45
C SER A 38 1.45 -7.44 -8.09
N ALA A 39 2.21 -6.84 -7.17
CA ALA A 39 2.36 -7.36 -5.80
C ALA A 39 1.07 -7.16 -4.98
N MET A 40 0.41 -6.00 -5.12
CA MET A 40 -0.87 -5.71 -4.49
C MET A 40 -1.98 -6.66 -4.99
N ASP A 41 -2.01 -6.93 -6.29
CA ASP A 41 -2.92 -7.88 -6.91
C ASP A 41 -2.78 -9.30 -6.32
N LYS A 42 -1.54 -9.79 -6.19
CA LYS A 42 -1.23 -11.11 -5.60
C LYS A 42 -1.71 -11.28 -4.15
N ILE A 43 -1.84 -10.19 -3.40
CA ILE A 43 -2.33 -10.21 -2.01
C ILE A 43 -3.81 -9.83 -1.90
N GLY A 44 -4.55 -9.84 -3.03
CA GLY A 44 -5.99 -9.61 -3.05
C GLY A 44 -6.39 -8.15 -2.93
N ILE A 45 -5.51 -7.22 -3.36
CA ILE A 45 -5.79 -5.78 -3.40
C ILE A 45 -5.85 -5.32 -4.86
N GLN A 46 -7.03 -4.90 -5.30
CA GLN A 46 -7.25 -4.42 -6.66
C GLN A 46 -6.87 -2.95 -6.80
N CYS A 47 -5.94 -2.61 -7.70
CA CYS A 47 -5.64 -1.21 -8.05
C CYS A 47 -6.49 -0.76 -9.25
N VAL A 48 -7.24 0.34 -9.11
CA VAL A 48 -8.12 0.86 -10.18
C VAL A 48 -7.91 2.35 -10.41
N SER A 49 -7.73 2.77 -11.65
CA SER A 49 -7.67 4.20 -11.99
C SER A 49 -9.04 4.86 -11.91
N ASP A 50 -9.13 6.02 -11.26
CA ASP A 50 -10.34 6.83 -11.18
C ASP A 50 -10.03 8.31 -11.50
N SER A 51 -10.52 8.80 -12.64
CA SER A 51 -10.27 10.18 -13.11
C SER A 51 -11.08 11.24 -12.36
N ASN A 52 -12.09 10.82 -11.60
CA ASN A 52 -12.99 11.70 -10.84
C ASN A 52 -12.62 11.75 -9.35
N LEU A 53 -11.56 11.06 -8.95
CA LEU A 53 -11.08 11.06 -7.58
C LEU A 53 -10.58 12.46 -7.19
N ASN A 54 -11.11 12.99 -6.09
CA ASN A 54 -10.70 14.28 -5.53
C ASN A 54 -9.47 14.17 -4.61
N THR A 55 -9.11 12.95 -4.22
CA THR A 55 -7.90 12.62 -3.44
C THR A 55 -6.88 11.93 -4.34
N ASP A 56 -5.69 11.64 -3.80
CA ASP A 56 -4.69 10.89 -4.55
C ASP A 56 -5.03 9.40 -4.66
N THR A 57 -5.47 8.81 -3.56
CA THR A 57 -5.96 7.43 -3.48
C THR A 57 -7.17 7.34 -2.54
N GLU A 58 -7.96 6.29 -2.71
CA GLU A 58 -9.08 5.93 -1.84
C GLU A 58 -9.11 4.40 -1.66
N ILE A 59 -9.20 3.94 -0.42
CA ILE A 59 -9.27 2.52 -0.09
C ILE A 59 -10.73 2.14 0.16
N ARG A 60 -11.24 1.19 -0.64
CA ARG A 60 -12.60 0.66 -0.57
C ARG A 60 -12.54 -0.81 -0.14
N VAL A 61 -13.35 -1.17 0.85
CA VAL A 61 -13.54 -2.57 1.25
C VAL A 61 -14.56 -3.19 0.32
N LEU A 62 -14.23 -4.33 -0.28
CA LEU A 62 -15.13 -5.03 -1.18
C LEU A 62 -16.02 -6.01 -0.39
N PRO A 63 -17.23 -6.34 -0.90
CA PRO A 63 -18.08 -7.35 -0.26
C PRO A 63 -17.35 -8.70 -0.14
N GLU A 64 -17.60 -9.45 0.95
CA GLU A 64 -16.98 -10.77 1.19
C GLU A 64 -17.22 -11.79 0.05
N ASN A 65 -18.23 -11.53 -0.78
CA ASN A 65 -18.63 -12.34 -1.93
C ASN A 65 -17.74 -12.13 -3.16
N ASN A 66 -16.80 -11.19 -3.12
CA ASN A 66 -15.86 -10.95 -4.21
C ASN A 66 -14.75 -12.01 -4.17
N PRO A 67 -14.70 -12.94 -5.15
CA PRO A 67 -13.83 -14.11 -5.07
C PRO A 67 -12.34 -13.78 -5.17
N ASP A 68 -12.00 -12.64 -5.78
CA ASP A 68 -10.63 -12.34 -6.19
C ASP A 68 -9.98 -11.25 -5.32
N TYR A 69 -10.77 -10.36 -4.70
CA TYR A 69 -10.23 -9.19 -3.99
C TYR A 69 -11.01 -8.85 -2.72
N ALA A 70 -10.29 -8.63 -1.63
CA ALA A 70 -10.86 -8.12 -0.36
C ALA A 70 -10.88 -6.58 -0.33
N PHE A 71 -9.92 -5.94 -0.99
CA PHE A 71 -9.76 -4.49 -1.02
C PHE A 71 -9.62 -3.97 -2.44
N GLN A 72 -10.09 -2.75 -2.67
CA GLN A 72 -9.82 -1.98 -3.87
C GLN A 72 -9.16 -0.66 -3.49
N VAL A 73 -8.06 -0.32 -4.14
CA VAL A 73 -7.42 0.99 -4.07
C VAL A 73 -7.71 1.72 -5.37
N ALA A 74 -8.61 2.70 -5.31
CA ALA A 74 -8.81 3.64 -6.40
C ALA A 74 -7.70 4.69 -6.36
N TYR A 75 -7.07 5.01 -7.49
CA TYR A 75 -6.03 6.02 -7.60
C TYR A 75 -6.34 7.05 -8.68
N ASN A 76 -6.00 8.31 -8.43
CA ASN A 76 -6.26 9.38 -9.37
C ASN A 76 -5.36 9.27 -10.60
N ALA A 77 -5.97 9.13 -11.78
CA ALA A 77 -5.27 8.95 -13.05
C ALA A 77 -4.40 10.16 -13.46
N LYS A 78 -4.58 11.32 -12.81
CA LYS A 78 -3.85 12.57 -13.10
C LYS A 78 -2.53 12.70 -12.32
N ILE A 79 -2.27 11.81 -11.36
CA ILE A 79 -1.04 11.87 -10.56
C ILE A 79 0.15 11.43 -11.40
N ASN A 80 1.31 12.07 -11.21
CA ASN A 80 2.55 11.64 -11.83
C ASN A 80 3.03 10.29 -11.27
N GLU A 81 3.82 9.57 -12.07
CA GLU A 81 4.25 8.20 -11.73
C GLU A 81 4.94 8.09 -10.36
N ARG A 82 5.86 9.01 -10.06
CA ARG A 82 6.63 8.98 -8.81
C ARG A 82 5.74 9.13 -7.57
N ASN A 83 4.79 10.06 -7.63
CA ASN A 83 3.84 10.27 -6.53
C ASN A 83 2.88 9.08 -6.42
N LEU A 84 2.47 8.49 -7.54
CA LEU A 84 1.58 7.33 -7.54
C LEU A 84 2.20 6.11 -6.84
N ILE A 85 3.49 5.83 -7.04
CA ILE A 85 4.20 4.77 -6.29
C ILE A 85 4.05 4.98 -4.77
N PHE A 86 4.29 6.21 -4.31
CA PHE A 86 4.22 6.54 -2.89
C PHE A 86 2.79 6.39 -2.36
N CYS A 87 1.80 6.90 -3.07
CA CYS A 87 0.39 6.80 -2.67
C CYS A 87 -0.09 5.35 -2.60
N LEU A 88 0.26 4.51 -3.59
CA LEU A 88 -0.10 3.09 -3.59
C LEU A 88 0.59 2.31 -2.47
N ALA A 89 1.88 2.55 -2.24
CA ALA A 89 2.62 1.91 -1.14
C ALA A 89 2.05 2.32 0.22
N SER A 90 1.65 3.58 0.38
CA SER A 90 0.99 4.09 1.58
C SER A 90 -0.38 3.41 1.79
N ALA A 91 -1.19 3.28 0.74
CA ALA A 91 -2.49 2.63 0.81
C ALA A 91 -2.35 1.13 1.15
N MET A 92 -1.38 0.44 0.55
CA MET A 92 -1.05 -0.94 0.88
C MET A 92 -0.64 -1.08 2.36
N GLY A 93 0.19 -0.17 2.87
CA GLY A 93 0.56 -0.13 4.28
C GLY A 93 -0.63 0.03 5.22
N ASP A 94 -1.56 0.95 4.92
CA ASP A 94 -2.80 1.13 5.71
C ASP A 94 -3.64 -0.16 5.74
N ILE A 95 -3.81 -0.81 4.58
CA ILE A 95 -4.55 -2.07 4.50
C ILE A 95 -3.89 -3.16 5.37
N LEU A 96 -2.59 -3.38 5.18
CA LEU A 96 -1.85 -4.42 5.88
C LEU A 96 -1.79 -4.21 7.40
N LEU A 97 -1.75 -2.96 7.87
CA LEU A 97 -1.61 -2.63 9.29
C LEU A 97 -2.94 -2.52 10.04
N HIS A 98 -3.98 -2.01 9.40
CA HIS A 98 -5.19 -1.58 10.11
C HIS A 98 -6.48 -2.23 9.61
N ARG A 99 -6.46 -2.90 8.46
CA ARG A 99 -7.69 -3.42 7.84
C ARG A 99 -7.69 -4.93 7.63
N ILE A 100 -6.53 -5.59 7.74
CA ILE A 100 -6.47 -7.05 7.86
C ILE A 100 -6.65 -7.40 9.34
N ASP A 101 -7.83 -7.93 9.67
CA ASP A 101 -8.09 -8.51 10.98
C ASP A 101 -7.67 -9.99 10.95
N PHE A 102 -6.63 -10.33 11.71
CA PHE A 102 -6.16 -11.71 11.88
C PHE A 102 -6.96 -12.51 12.92
N SER A 103 -7.99 -11.92 13.53
CA SER A 103 -8.76 -12.54 14.62
C SER A 103 -9.98 -13.38 14.18
N LYS A 104 -10.06 -13.81 12.91
CA LYS A 104 -11.04 -14.83 12.48
C LYS A 104 -10.55 -16.25 12.79
#